data_AF-A0A7C5LU39-F1
#
_entry.id   AF-A0A7C5LU39-F1
#
_cell.length_a   1.000
_cell.length_b   1.000
_cell.length_c   1.000
_cell.angle_alpha   90.00
_cell.angle_beta   90.00
_cell.angle_gamma   90.00
#
_symmetry.space_group_name_H-M   'P 1'
#
loop_
_entity.id
_entity.type
_entity.pdbx_description
1 polymer ?
#
loop_
_entity_poly.entity_id
_entity_poly.type
_entity_poly.pdbx_seq_one_letter_code
_entity_poly.pdbx_strand_id
1 'polypeptide(L)'
;MTFIFNLVTAVLLGFAALFGFAYFNSYYRWRDCFNDLGRCYDPQTGMVYVEQAGLVWLTLLLICLGLVVVVFLLRKRIKQR
;
A
#
# COMPACT_ATOMS: atom_id res chain seq x y z
N MET A 1 17.29 11.68 -18.31
CA MET A 1 15.84 11.49 -18.05
C MET A 1 15.48 10.06 -17.62
N THR A 2 15.94 9.01 -18.31
CA THR A 2 15.56 7.60 -18.01
C THR A 2 15.92 7.14 -16.59
N PHE A 3 17.07 7.57 -16.06
CA PHE A 3 17.51 7.24 -14.70
C PHE A 3 16.52 7.75 -13.64
N ILE A 4 16.03 8.98 -13.78
CA ILE A 4 15.07 9.59 -12.84
C ILE A 4 13.75 8.80 -12.84
N PHE A 5 13.21 8.45 -14.00
CA PHE A 5 11.99 7.64 -14.08
C PHE A 5 12.17 6.26 -13.44
N ASN A 6 13.33 5.62 -13.61
CA ASN A 6 13.62 4.33 -12.99
C ASN A 6 13.74 4.46 -11.46
N LEU A 7 14.41 5.50 -10.96
CA LEU A 7 14.55 5.76 -9.53
C LEU A 7 13.19 6.01 -8.88
N VAL A 8 12.37 6.89 -9.46
CA VAL A 8 11.01 7.18 -8.97
C VAL A 8 10.15 5.91 -8.98
N THR A 9 10.21 5.11 -10.04
CA THR A 9 9.48 3.83 -10.12
C THR A 9 9.92 2.87 -9.02
N ALA A 10 11.23 2.72 -8.80
CA ALA A 10 11.77 1.84 -7.75
C ALA A 10 11.31 2.29 -6.35
N VAL A 11 11.35 3.59 -6.06
CA VAL A 11 10.88 4.14 -4.78
C VAL A 11 9.38 3.89 -4.58
N LEU A 12 8.56 4.16 -5.60
CA LEU A 12 7.12 3.92 -5.52
C LEU A 12 6.78 2.44 -5.32
N LEU A 13 7.49 1.53 -5.99
CA LEU A 13 7.33 0.09 -5.79
C LEU A 13 7.76 -0.35 -4.38
N GLY A 14 8.83 0.24 -3.84
CA GLY A 14 9.25 0.01 -2.46
C GLY A 14 8.17 0.42 -1.46
N PHE A 15 7.59 1.62 -1.62
CA PHE A 15 6.47 2.07 -0.79
C PHE A 15 5.22 1.21 -0.96
N ALA A 16 4.90 0.81 -2.20
CA ALA A 16 3.79 -0.12 -2.45
C ALA A 16 4.00 -1.43 -1.68
N ALA A 17 5.20 -2.02 -1.72
CA ALA A 17 5.51 -3.23 -0.97
C ALA A 17 5.36 -3.03 0.55
N LEU A 18 5.84 -1.90 1.09
CA LEU A 18 5.71 -1.56 2.50
C LEU A 18 4.24 -1.39 2.93
N PHE A 19 3.43 -0.68 2.15
CA PHE A 19 2.01 -0.49 2.46
C PHE A 19 1.20 -1.76 2.27
N GLY A 20 1.54 -2.59 1.28
CA GLY A 20 0.95 -3.92 1.11
C GLY A 20 1.26 -4.85 2.30
N PHE A 21 2.49 -4.81 2.81
CA PHE A 21 2.87 -5.52 4.03
C PHE A 21 2.11 -5.01 5.26
N ALA A 22 2.00 -3.68 5.42
CA ALA A 22 1.24 -3.08 6.50
C ALA A 22 -0.26 -3.43 6.43
N TYR A 23 -0.86 -3.41 5.24
CA TYR A 23 -2.23 -3.86 5.01
C TYR A 23 -2.41 -5.32 5.45
N PHE A 24 -1.49 -6.20 5.07
CA PHE A 24 -1.55 -7.60 5.45
C PHE A 24 -1.45 -7.78 6.97
N ASN A 25 -0.43 -7.17 7.58
CA ASN A 25 -0.09 -7.37 8.99
C ASN A 25 -1.09 -6.71 9.96
N SER A 26 -1.63 -5.55 9.59
CA SER A 26 -2.52 -4.76 10.46
C SER A 26 -4.00 -4.97 10.19
N TYR A 27 -4.38 -5.54 9.04
CA TYR A 27 -5.79 -5.73 8.66
C TYR A 27 -6.08 -7.12 8.11
N TYR A 28 -5.50 -7.52 6.98
CA TYR A 28 -5.96 -8.71 6.24
C TYR A 28 -5.86 -10.00 7.08
N ARG A 29 -4.78 -10.15 7.85
CA ARG A 29 -4.59 -11.28 8.78
C ARG A 29 -5.69 -11.37 9.85
N TRP A 30 -6.30 -10.25 10.23
CA TRP A 30 -7.25 -10.14 11.34
C TRP A 30 -8.69 -9.86 10.86
N ARG A 31 -8.93 -9.88 9.55
CA ARG A 31 -10.20 -9.46 8.93
C ARG A 31 -11.43 -10.22 9.44
N ASP A 32 -11.24 -11.46 9.87
CA ASP A 32 -12.31 -12.34 10.36
C ASP A 32 -12.51 -12.26 11.89
N CYS A 33 -11.75 -11.40 12.59
CA CYS A 33 -11.77 -11.24 14.06
C CYS A 33 -12.45 -9.93 14.52
N PHE A 34 -12.66 -8.96 13.63
CA PHE A 34 -13.23 -7.67 14.01
C PHE A 34 -14.67 -7.82 14.52
N ASN A 35 -14.96 -7.19 15.67
CA ASN A 35 -16.31 -7.12 16.23
C ASN A 35 -17.11 -5.94 15.64
N ASP A 36 -18.32 -5.71 16.14
CA ASP A 36 -19.22 -4.62 15.70
C ASP A 36 -18.61 -3.20 15.85
N LEU A 37 -17.55 -3.05 16.65
CA LEU A 37 -16.81 -1.80 16.83
C LEU A 37 -15.57 -1.70 15.92
N GLY A 38 -15.34 -2.70 15.06
CA GLY A 38 -14.19 -2.77 14.15
C GLY A 38 -12.87 -3.01 14.89
N ARG A 39 -12.87 -3.70 16.04
CA ARG A 39 -11.66 -3.99 16.84
C ARG A 39 -11.42 -5.49 16.96
N CYS A 40 -10.15 -5.89 16.86
CA CYS A 40 -9.70 -7.26 17.13
C CYS A 40 -8.57 -7.20 18.16
N TYR A 41 -8.72 -7.96 19.25
CA TYR A 41 -7.69 -8.07 20.29
C TYR A 41 -6.86 -9.33 20.06
N ASP A 42 -5.54 -9.18 20.02
CA ASP A 42 -4.61 -10.30 19.99
C ASP A 42 -4.12 -10.62 21.41
N PRO A 43 -4.54 -11.74 22.02
CA PRO A 43 -4.12 -12.10 23.37
C PRO A 43 -2.64 -12.48 23.48
N GLN A 44 -1.98 -12.82 22.37
CA GLN A 44 -0.57 -13.22 22.39
C GLN A 44 0.35 -12.00 22.51
N THR A 45 0.01 -10.90 21.84
CA THR A 45 0.81 -9.68 21.80
C THR A 45 0.24 -8.56 22.67
N GLY A 46 -1.01 -8.68 23.11
CA GLY A 46 -1.75 -7.63 23.82
C GLY A 46 -2.18 -6.46 22.93
N MET A 47 -1.99 -6.58 21.61
CA MET A 47 -2.29 -5.52 20.65
C MET A 47 -3.77 -5.48 20.27
N VAL A 48 -4.26 -4.28 19.99
CA VAL A 48 -5.60 -4.07 19.41
C VAL A 48 -5.44 -3.61 17.97
N TYR A 49 -5.92 -4.42 17.04
CA TYR A 49 -6.02 -4.10 15.62
C TYR A 49 -7.37 -3.44 15.34
N VAL A 50 -7.39 -2.53 14.36
CA VAL A 50 -8.58 -1.78 13.97
C VAL A 50 -8.88 -1.94 12.49
N GLU A 51 -10.16 -2.07 12.16
CA GLU A 51 -10.62 -2.31 10.80
C GLU A 51 -10.25 -1.16 9.85
N GLN A 52 -10.30 0.10 10.33
CA GLN A 52 -9.98 1.27 9.51
C GLN A 52 -8.54 1.27 8.99
N ALA A 53 -7.61 0.56 9.66
CA ALA A 53 -6.24 0.42 9.18
C ALA A 53 -6.19 -0.22 7.78
N GLY A 54 -7.14 -1.13 7.48
CA GLY A 54 -7.26 -1.75 6.16
C GLY A 54 -7.47 -0.73 5.06
N LEU A 55 -8.45 0.16 5.23
CA LEU A 55 -8.75 1.21 4.26
C LEU A 55 -7.55 2.16 4.06
N VAL A 56 -6.88 2.56 5.14
CA VAL A 56 -5.72 3.47 5.08
C VAL A 56 -4.57 2.83 4.29
N TRP A 57 -4.12 1.64 4.69
CA TRP A 57 -2.97 0.99 4.06
C TRP A 57 -3.26 0.56 2.62
N LEU A 58 -4.47 0.07 2.34
CA LEU A 58 -4.88 -0.30 0.98
C LEU A 58 -4.91 0.92 0.06
N THR A 59 -5.45 2.05 0.54
CA THR A 59 -5.50 3.29 -0.26
C THR A 59 -4.09 3.78 -0.60
N LEU A 60 -3.17 3.78 0.37
CA LEU A 60 -1.78 4.16 0.14
C LEU A 60 -1.09 3.22 -0.86
N LEU A 61 -1.28 1.90 -0.74
CA LEU A 61 -0.80 0.91 -1.70
C LEU A 61 -1.31 1.24 -3.12
N LEU A 62 -2.61 1.45 -3.29
CA LEU A 62 -3.22 1.72 -4.59
C LEU A 62 -2.75 3.05 -5.17
N ILE A 63 -2.54 4.09 -4.36
CA ILE A 63 -1.95 5.35 -4.80
C ILE A 63 -0.55 5.14 -5.36
N CYS A 64 0.32 4.42 -4.65
CA CYS A 64 1.67 4.13 -5.14
C CYS A 64 1.66 3.37 -6.46
N LEU A 65 0.83 2.33 -6.58
CA LEU A 65 0.68 1.57 -7.83
C LEU A 65 0.11 2.43 -8.96
N GLY A 66 -0.89 3.26 -8.68
CA GLY A 66 -1.45 4.22 -9.64
C GLY A 66 -0.38 5.20 -10.15
N LEU A 67 0.47 5.72 -9.26
CA LEU A 67 1.57 6.60 -9.63
C LEU A 67 2.62 5.89 -10.50
N VAL A 68 2.90 4.61 -10.26
CA VAL A 68 3.77 3.81 -11.15
C VAL A 68 3.20 3.76 -12.57
N VAL A 69 1.89 3.52 -12.70
CA VAL A 69 1.21 3.53 -14.01
C VAL A 69 1.31 4.91 -14.66
N VAL A 70 1.06 5.99 -13.91
CA VAL A 70 1.18 7.36 -14.42
C VAL A 70 2.60 7.63 -14.91
N VAL A 71 3.63 7.28 -14.13
CA VAL A 71 5.04 7.44 -14.52
C VAL A 71 5.36 6.66 -15.80
N PHE A 72 4.86 5.43 -15.92
CA PHE A 72 5.02 4.62 -17.13
C PHE A 72 4.37 5.27 -18.35
N LEU A 73 3.15 5.79 -18.22
CA LEU A 73 2.44 6.49 -19.29
C LEU A 73 3.14 7.79 -19.69
N LEU A 74 3.64 8.57 -18.73
CA LEU A 74 4.41 9.79 -18.98
C LEU A 74 5.72 9.49 -19.72
N ARG A 75 6.44 8.45 -19.31
CA ARG A 75 7.66 8.00 -20.01
C ARG A 75 7.35 7.59 -21.46
N LYS A 76 6.24 6.88 -21.69
CA LYS A 76 5.80 6.50 -23.04
C LYS A 76 5.49 7.73 -23.89
N ARG A 77 4.79 8.73 -23.33
CA ARG A 77 4.48 10.01 -24.01
C ARG A 77 5.73 10.79 -24.39
N ILE A 78 6.73 10.88 -23.50
CA ILE A 78 7.98 11.61 -23.75
C ILE A 78 8.83 10.91 -24.81
N LYS A 79 8.87 9.57 -24.85
CA LYS A 79 9.64 8.83 -25.87
C LYS A 79 9.04 8.92 -27.28
N GLN A 80 7.75 9.24 -27.41
CA GLN A 80 7.02 9.33 -28.68
C GLN A 80 7.03 10.74 -29.29
N ARG A 81 7.49 11.74 -28.53
CA ARG A 81 7.79 13.08 -29.04
C ARG A 81 9.26 13.18 -29.39
#